data_AF-A0A523SK85-F1
#
_entry.id   AF-A0A523SK85-F1
#
_cell.length_a   1.000
_cell.length_b   1.000
_cell.length_c   1.000
_cell.angle_alpha   90.00
_cell.angle_beta   90.00
_cell.angle_gamma   90.00
#
_symmetry.space_group_name_H-M   'P 1'
#
loop_
_entity.id
_entity.type
_entity.pdbx_description
1 polymer ?
#
loop_
_entity_poly.entity_id
_entity_poly.type
_entity_poly.pdbx_seq_one_letter_code
_entity_poly.pdbx_strand_id
1 'polypeptide(L)'
;MTIKEGLNKTKEGLPKEAFAIVGDPEDPETWKLPHHKKSIFRALRGKLDIEETVDWARMPAAVAALSPRGYRGQRVDASPEQILAAAKHLANHYRKADKPLPDILAALV
;
A
#
# COMPACT_ATOMS: atom_id res chain seq x y z
N MET A 1 -36.68 7.70 6.15
CA MET A 1 -35.57 6.79 6.51
C MET A 1 -34.95 6.24 5.25
N THR A 2 -33.67 6.51 5.00
CA THR A 2 -32.64 5.52 4.58
C THR A 2 -31.35 6.26 4.24
N ILE A 3 -30.53 6.54 5.26
CA ILE A 3 -29.13 6.89 5.08
C ILE A 3 -28.42 5.58 4.71
N LYS A 4 -28.34 5.27 3.42
CA LYS A 4 -27.30 4.37 2.90
C LYS A 4 -26.13 5.26 2.47
N GLU A 5 -25.47 5.89 3.44
CA GLU A 5 -24.11 6.39 3.22
C GLU A 5 -23.26 5.13 2.96
N GLY A 6 -22.82 4.99 1.71
CA GLY A 6 -22.17 3.79 1.20
C GLY A 6 -21.03 3.38 2.13
N LEU A 7 -21.10 2.15 2.63
CA LEU A 7 -19.96 1.54 3.31
C LEU A 7 -18.76 1.69 2.39
N ASN A 8 -17.72 2.39 2.85
CA ASN A 8 -16.45 2.48 2.12
C ASN A 8 -16.06 1.08 1.68
N LYS A 9 -15.85 0.88 0.37
CA LYS A 9 -15.46 -0.43 -0.13
C LYS A 9 -14.13 -0.83 0.51
N THR A 10 -13.96 -2.11 0.78
CA THR A 10 -12.73 -2.65 1.40
C THR A 10 -12.25 -3.87 0.66
N LYS A 11 -10.94 -4.06 0.58
CA LYS A 11 -10.30 -5.29 0.07
C LYS A 11 -9.52 -5.93 1.21
N GLU A 12 -9.68 -7.24 1.40
CA GLU A 12 -9.12 -7.97 2.56
C GLU A 12 -9.55 -7.38 3.93
N GLY A 13 -10.65 -6.62 3.96
CA GLY A 13 -11.08 -5.84 5.13
C GLY A 13 -10.15 -4.67 5.46
N LEU A 14 -9.48 -4.09 4.46
CA LEU A 14 -8.64 -2.90 4.53
C LEU A 14 -9.19 -1.78 3.63
N PRO A 15 -9.02 -0.50 4.00
CA PRO A 15 -9.40 0.64 3.17
C PRO A 15 -8.34 0.90 2.09
N LYS A 16 -8.65 1.75 1.09
CA LYS A 16 -7.75 2.05 -0.03
C LYS A 16 -6.38 2.60 0.40
N GLU A 17 -6.34 3.35 1.51
CA GLU A 17 -5.11 3.93 2.08
C GLU A 17 -4.12 2.86 2.57
N ALA A 18 -4.55 1.60 2.70
CA ALA A 18 -3.66 0.51 3.06
C ALA A 18 -2.86 -0.07 1.88
N PHE A 19 -3.12 0.41 0.65
CA PHE A 19 -2.57 -0.13 -0.60
C PHE A 19 -1.65 0.89 -1.26
N ALA A 20 -0.51 0.44 -1.79
CA ALA A 20 0.45 1.35 -2.43
C ALA A 20 0.03 1.74 -3.86
N ILE A 21 -0.86 0.94 -4.47
CA ILE A 21 -1.45 1.23 -5.78
C ILE A 21 -2.96 1.16 -5.62
N VAL A 22 -3.62 2.28 -5.92
CA VAL A 22 -5.07 2.40 -6.01
C VAL A 22 -5.39 2.73 -7.47
N GLY A 23 -5.99 1.78 -8.19
CA GLY A 23 -6.45 1.97 -9.56
C GLY A 23 -7.75 2.77 -9.58
N ASP A 24 -8.87 2.10 -9.78
CA ASP A 24 -10.20 2.68 -9.60
C ASP A 24 -10.54 2.73 -8.09
N PRO A 25 -10.74 3.93 -7.50
CA PRO A 25 -11.13 4.07 -6.10
C PRO A 25 -12.48 3.43 -5.77
N GLU A 26 -13.31 3.15 -6.76
CA GLU A 26 -14.61 2.49 -6.60
C GLU A 26 -14.53 0.99 -6.89
N ASP A 27 -13.39 0.45 -7.32
CA ASP A 27 -13.19 -0.98 -7.51
C ASP A 27 -12.00 -1.51 -6.70
N PRO A 28 -12.25 -2.12 -5.52
CA PRO A 28 -11.19 -2.66 -4.67
C PRO A 28 -10.32 -3.69 -5.34
N GLU A 29 -10.81 -4.40 -6.37
CA GLU A 29 -10.00 -5.40 -7.07
C GLU A 29 -8.80 -4.78 -7.78
N THR A 30 -8.90 -3.51 -8.17
CA THR A 30 -7.80 -2.73 -8.75
C THR A 30 -6.75 -2.28 -7.74
N TRP A 31 -7.02 -2.41 -6.43
CA TRP A 31 -6.08 -2.00 -5.37
C TRP A 31 -5.06 -3.10 -5.14
N LYS A 32 -3.78 -2.74 -5.10
CA LYS A 32 -2.66 -3.67 -5.09
C LYS A 32 -1.64 -3.27 -4.03
N LEU A 33 -0.87 -4.27 -3.58
CA LEU A 33 0.23 -4.09 -2.62
C LEU A 33 -0.26 -3.58 -1.24
N PRO A 34 -1.06 -4.38 -0.52
CA PRO A 34 -1.44 -4.05 0.86
C PRO A 34 -0.21 -4.05 1.76
N HIS A 35 -0.02 -2.98 2.53
CA HIS A 35 1.16 -2.79 3.38
C HIS A 35 0.85 -2.19 4.76
N HIS A 36 -0.43 -2.03 5.11
CA HIS A 36 -0.88 -1.66 6.45
C HIS A 36 -1.71 -2.75 7.11
N LYS A 37 -1.70 -2.78 8.45
CA LYS A 37 -2.57 -3.63 9.28
C LYS A 37 -3.97 -3.01 9.38
N LYS A 38 -4.95 -3.81 9.85
CA LYS A 38 -6.32 -3.32 10.15
C LYS A 38 -6.37 -2.16 11.16
N SER A 39 -5.30 -1.93 11.93
CA SER A 39 -5.18 -0.75 12.80
C SER A 39 -5.19 0.58 12.03
N ILE A 40 -5.01 0.59 10.70
CA ILE A 40 -5.15 1.79 9.86
C ILE A 40 -6.50 2.49 10.04
N PHE A 41 -7.59 1.76 10.30
CA PHE A 41 -8.89 2.39 10.62
C PHE A 41 -8.84 3.25 11.89
N ARG A 42 -7.92 3.00 12.82
CA ARG A 42 -7.70 3.88 13.98
C ARG A 42 -6.93 5.12 13.56
N ALA A 43 -5.91 4.98 12.72
CA ALA A 43 -5.15 6.11 12.19
C ALA A 43 -6.03 7.06 11.36
N LEU A 44 -6.88 6.52 10.47
CA LEU A 44 -7.85 7.30 9.69
C LEU A 44 -8.90 8.03 10.55
N ARG A 45 -9.07 7.62 11.82
CA ARG A 45 -9.93 8.30 12.80
C ARG A 45 -9.14 9.23 13.74
N GLY A 46 -7.86 9.48 13.46
CA GLY A 46 -6.98 10.32 14.28
C GLY A 46 -6.60 9.70 15.63
N LYS A 47 -6.76 8.38 15.80
CA LYS A 47 -6.52 7.66 17.07
C LYS A 47 -5.18 6.92 17.13
N LEU A 48 -4.38 7.01 16.09
CA LEU A 48 -3.07 6.36 15.95
C LEU A 48 -2.28 7.07 14.85
N ASP A 49 -0.94 7.05 14.90
CA ASP A 49 -0.16 7.50 13.74
C ASP A 49 -0.31 6.48 12.59
N ILE A 50 -0.35 6.95 11.34
CA ILE A 50 -0.43 6.06 10.18
C ILE A 50 0.82 5.18 10.05
N GLU A 51 2.00 5.70 10.41
CA GLU A 51 3.26 4.98 10.34
C GLU A 51 3.31 3.80 11.33
N GLU A 52 2.63 3.90 12.47
CA GLU A 52 2.47 2.81 13.44
C GLU A 52 1.59 1.67 12.92
N THR A 53 0.86 1.88 11.82
CA THR A 53 -0.02 0.87 11.22
C THR A 53 0.64 0.11 10.08
N VAL A 54 1.87 0.46 9.70
CA VAL A 54 2.62 -0.24 8.66
C VAL A 54 2.82 -1.71 9.05
N ASP A 55 2.47 -2.61 8.14
CA ASP A 55 2.71 -4.04 8.28
C ASP A 55 4.09 -4.42 7.74
N TRP A 56 5.10 -4.31 8.59
CA TRP A 56 6.48 -4.67 8.25
C TRP A 56 6.68 -6.13 7.86
N ALA A 57 5.73 -7.03 8.18
CA ALA A 57 5.78 -8.41 7.72
C ALA A 57 5.29 -8.54 6.25
N ARG A 58 4.35 -7.68 5.82
CA ARG A 58 3.86 -7.62 4.43
C ARG A 58 4.70 -6.72 3.53
N MET A 59 5.36 -5.70 4.09
CA MET A 59 6.15 -4.71 3.36
C MET A 59 7.16 -5.32 2.37
N PRO A 60 7.96 -6.36 2.72
CA PRO A 60 8.91 -6.94 1.77
C PRO A 60 8.24 -7.53 0.52
N ALA A 61 7.07 -8.14 0.66
CA ALA A 61 6.32 -8.69 -0.47
C ALA A 61 5.78 -7.58 -1.39
N ALA A 62 5.28 -6.49 -0.79
CA ALA A 62 4.84 -5.31 -1.55
C ALA A 62 6.00 -4.68 -2.33
N VAL A 63 7.18 -4.53 -1.71
CA VAL A 63 8.40 -4.03 -2.37
C VAL A 63 8.86 -4.96 -3.48
N ALA A 64 8.93 -6.27 -3.22
CA ALA A 64 9.38 -7.24 -4.21
C ALA A 64 8.51 -7.27 -5.46
N ALA A 65 7.20 -7.01 -5.31
CA ALA A 65 6.27 -6.95 -6.45
C ALA A 65 6.53 -5.78 -7.40
N LEU A 66 7.25 -4.74 -6.97
CA LEU A 66 7.68 -3.61 -7.82
C LEU A 66 8.94 -3.93 -8.64
N SER A 67 9.64 -5.02 -8.35
CA SER A 67 10.81 -5.45 -9.11
C SER A 67 10.46 -5.67 -10.58
N PRO A 68 11.36 -5.35 -11.53
CA PRO A 68 11.19 -5.70 -12.95
C PRO A 68 10.96 -7.20 -13.17
N ARG A 69 11.51 -8.07 -12.31
CA ARG A 69 11.31 -9.53 -12.34
C ARG A 69 10.02 -9.98 -11.65
N GLY A 70 9.33 -9.06 -10.97
CA GLY A 70 8.15 -9.34 -10.17
C GLY A 70 8.45 -10.13 -8.89
N TYR A 71 7.38 -10.53 -8.19
CA TYR A 71 7.43 -11.40 -7.03
C TYR A 71 6.91 -12.78 -7.40
N ARG A 72 7.68 -13.84 -7.12
CA ARG A 72 7.37 -15.23 -7.52
C ARG A 72 7.04 -15.38 -9.02
N GLY A 73 7.71 -14.61 -9.88
CA GLY A 73 7.53 -14.63 -11.33
C GLY A 73 6.32 -13.85 -11.86
N GLN A 74 5.58 -13.16 -10.99
CA GLN A 74 4.45 -12.32 -11.38
C GLN A 74 4.77 -10.85 -11.14
N ARG A 75 4.62 -10.04 -12.20
CA ARG A 75 4.71 -8.59 -12.11
C ARG A 75 3.40 -8.03 -11.60
N VAL A 76 3.47 -6.95 -10.82
CA VAL A 76 2.28 -6.16 -10.56
C VAL A 76 1.78 -5.58 -11.89
N ASP A 77 0.52 -5.82 -12.18
CA ASP A 77 -0.16 -5.20 -13.31
C ASP A 77 -0.41 -3.72 -12.97
N ALA A 78 0.49 -2.84 -13.42
CA ALA A 78 0.43 -1.41 -13.15
C ALA A 78 1.27 -0.66 -14.19
N SER A 79 0.93 0.59 -14.47
CA SER A 79 1.75 1.43 -15.34
C SER A 79 3.10 1.75 -14.69
N PRO A 80 4.14 2.09 -15.48
CA PRO A 80 5.43 2.54 -14.92
C PRO A 80 5.29 3.70 -13.93
N GLU A 81 4.36 4.63 -14.19
CA GLU A 81 4.09 5.78 -13.34
C GLU A 81 3.47 5.35 -11.99
N GLN A 82 2.54 4.38 -12.02
CA GLN A 82 1.97 3.80 -10.81
C GLN A 82 3.02 3.04 -10.00
N ILE A 83 3.91 2.29 -10.66
CA ILE A 83 5.04 1.60 -10.01
C ILE A 83 5.96 2.62 -9.33
N LEU A 84 6.32 3.70 -10.02
CA LEU A 84 7.19 4.74 -9.47
C LEU A 84 6.53 5.47 -8.29
N ALA A 85 5.23 5.80 -8.38
CA ALA A 85 4.48 6.40 -7.29
C ALA A 85 4.41 5.48 -6.07
N ALA A 86 4.14 4.19 -6.29
CA ALA A 86 4.13 3.18 -5.24
C ALA A 86 5.52 3.02 -4.61
N ALA A 87 6.60 3.02 -5.41
CA ALA A 87 7.96 2.94 -4.90
C ALA A 87 8.30 4.12 -3.98
N LYS A 88 7.95 5.35 -4.39
CA LYS A 88 8.13 6.56 -3.57
C LYS A 88 7.32 6.50 -2.27
N HIS A 89 6.07 6.05 -2.36
CA HIS A 89 5.19 5.87 -1.21
C HIS A 89 5.77 4.87 -0.20
N LEU A 90 6.16 3.67 -0.66
CA LEU A 90 6.77 2.64 0.19
C LEU A 90 8.12 3.09 0.76
N ALA A 91 8.97 3.76 -0.03
CA ALA A 91 10.27 4.26 0.42
C ALA A 91 10.13 5.30 1.54
N ASN A 92 9.07 6.10 1.51
CA ASN A 92 8.79 7.08 2.56
C ASN A 92 8.54 6.41 3.92
N HIS A 93 7.83 5.28 3.96
CA HIS A 93 7.65 4.51 5.20
C HIS A 93 8.98 4.02 5.77
N TYR A 94 9.89 3.51 4.93
CA TYR A 94 11.23 3.10 5.38
C TYR A 94 12.00 4.27 5.99
N ARG A 95 12.02 5.42 5.31
CA ARG A 95 12.74 6.62 5.77
C ARG A 95 12.18 7.15 7.10
N LYS A 96 10.85 7.24 7.23
CA LYS A 96 10.20 7.71 8.46
C LYS A 96 10.42 6.76 9.64
N ALA A 97 10.55 5.46 9.37
CA ALA A 97 10.84 4.46 10.37
C ALA A 97 12.34 4.28 10.67
N ASP A 98 13.21 5.11 10.06
CA ASP A 98 14.67 5.00 10.13
C ASP A 98 15.18 3.59 9.82
N LYS A 99 14.58 2.97 8.79
CA LYS A 99 14.94 1.63 8.32
C LYS A 99 15.78 1.73 7.04
N PRO A 100 16.76 0.82 6.86
CA PRO A 100 17.51 0.73 5.61
C PRO A 100 16.57 0.60 4.40
N LEU A 101 16.80 1.40 3.36
CA LEU A 101 16.01 1.36 2.14
C LEU A 101 16.40 0.13 1.31
N PRO A 102 15.45 -0.75 0.93
CA PRO A 102 15.75 -1.90 0.08
C PRO A 102 16.24 -1.50 -1.31
N ASP A 103 17.18 -2.25 -1.89
CA ASP A 103 17.77 -1.98 -3.21
C ASP A 103 16.74 -1.79 -4.32
N ILE A 104 15.63 -2.54 -4.29
CA ILE A 104 14.53 -2.41 -5.26
C ILE A 104 13.94 -1.00 -5.21
N LEU A 105 13.73 -0.45 -4.00
CA LEU A 105 13.24 0.90 -3.85
C LEU A 105 14.33 1.92 -4.19
N ALA A 106 15.56 1.70 -3.73
CA ALA A 106 16.69 2.59 -4.02
C ALA A 106 16.98 2.74 -5.52
N ALA A 107 16.73 1.70 -6.31
CA ALA A 107 16.85 1.76 -7.77
C ALA A 107 15.71 2.53 -8.47
N LEU A 108 14.60 2.79 -7.77
CA LEU A 108 13.41 3.43 -8.31
C LEU A 108 13.18 4.87 -7.80
N VAL A 109 13.83 5.31 -6.71
CA VAL A 109 13.53 6.60 -6.04
C VAL A 109 14.72 7.49 -5.75
#